data_AF-A0A4W6DU31-F1
#
_entry.id   AF-A0A4W6DU31-F1
#
_cell.length_a   1.000
_cell.length_b   1.000
_cell.length_c   1.000
_cell.angle_alpha   90.00
_cell.angle_beta   90.00
_cell.angle_gamma   90.00
#
_symmetry.space_group_name_H-M   'P 1'
#
loop_
_entity.id
_entity.type
_entity.pdbx_description
1 polymer ?
#
loop_
_entity_poly.entity_id
_entity_poly.type
_entity_poly.pdbx_seq_one_letter_code
_entity_poly.pdbx_strand_id
1 'polypeptide(L)'
;MCFQNSRMLHRRDGWSFKPQLRAISALVFHHAVVLFLLTRHCGGQPQMVSPSQPIVAVVGDDVILPCHLEPAMDASDMTVEWTRPDLEPRFVHVWRSGVELENKKHPSYMGRTSLSPNRLKHGDISLTLPRVKLSDEGTYKYSCFR
;
A
#
# COMPACT_ATOMS: atom_id res chain seq x y z
N MET A 1 3.25 -10.35 -1.41
CA MET A 1 3.02 -8.95 -1.84
C MET A 1 2.14 -8.30 -0.81
N CYS A 2 2.60 -7.23 -0.16
CA CYS A 2 1.79 -6.47 0.79
C CYS A 2 1.09 -5.33 0.03
N PHE A 3 -0.19 -5.11 0.36
CA PHE A 3 -1.03 -4.03 -0.20
C PHE A 3 -1.86 -3.41 0.92
N GLN A 4 -1.70 -2.11 1.17
CA GLN A 4 -2.58 -1.36 2.07
C GLN A 4 -2.86 0.02 1.47
N ASN A 5 -4.04 0.56 1.79
CA ASN A 5 -4.59 1.76 1.18
C ASN A 5 -4.57 2.94 2.16
N SER A 6 -3.48 3.69 2.24
CA SER A 6 -3.43 4.92 3.04
C SER A 6 -4.29 6.01 2.42
N ARG A 7 -5.50 6.22 2.97
CA ARG A 7 -6.40 7.29 2.54
C ARG A 7 -6.01 8.59 3.25
N MET A 8 -5.49 9.56 2.50
CA MET A 8 -5.34 10.92 2.98
C MET A 8 -6.65 11.67 2.69
N LEU A 9 -7.25 12.27 3.72
CA LEU A 9 -8.52 13.00 3.60
C LEU A 9 -8.42 14.39 4.20
N HIS A 10 -9.12 15.33 3.57
CA HIS A 10 -9.59 16.52 4.24
C HIS A 10 -11.01 16.26 4.80
N ARG A 11 -11.40 16.92 5.90
CA ARG A 11 -12.50 16.46 6.77
C ARG A 11 -13.92 16.75 6.23
N ARG A 12 -14.68 15.71 5.86
CA ARG A 12 -16.17 15.64 5.90
C ARG A 12 -16.68 14.19 5.74
N ASP A 13 -17.92 13.92 6.16
CA ASP A 13 -18.45 12.57 6.49
C ASP A 13 -19.71 12.21 5.65
N GLY A 14 -20.15 10.96 5.46
CA GLY A 14 -19.55 9.64 5.80
C GLY A 14 -20.58 8.52 6.10
N TRP A 15 -20.78 7.51 5.21
CA TRP A 15 -21.52 6.27 5.53
C TRP A 15 -21.06 5.04 4.71
N SER A 16 -21.30 3.83 5.24
CA SER A 16 -20.89 2.51 4.73
C SER A 16 -22.08 1.60 4.36
N PHE A 17 -21.90 0.71 3.37
CA PHE A 17 -22.75 -0.47 3.17
C PHE A 17 -21.89 -1.74 3.04
N LYS A 18 -22.38 -2.88 3.58
CA LYS A 18 -21.72 -4.19 3.58
C LYS A 18 -22.52 -5.25 2.80
N PRO A 19 -21.87 -6.34 2.34
CA PRO A 19 -22.41 -7.26 1.34
C PRO A 19 -23.17 -8.47 1.94
N GLN A 20 -23.76 -9.28 1.06
CA GLN A 20 -24.38 -10.58 1.39
C GLN A 20 -23.78 -11.70 0.52
N LEU A 21 -23.50 -12.86 1.13
CA LEU A 21 -23.05 -14.09 0.44
C LEU A 21 -24.05 -15.24 0.62
N ARG A 22 -23.99 -16.24 -0.27
CA ARG A 22 -24.80 -17.47 -0.23
C ARG A 22 -23.92 -18.72 -0.21
N ALA A 23 -24.43 -19.80 0.39
CA ALA A 23 -23.67 -20.97 0.84
C ALA A 23 -23.36 -22.00 -0.26
N ILE A 24 -22.36 -22.87 -0.01
CA ILE A 24 -21.87 -23.93 -0.91
C ILE A 24 -21.88 -25.29 -0.18
N SER A 25 -22.11 -26.37 -0.94
CA SER A 25 -22.41 -27.74 -0.46
C SER A 25 -21.20 -28.57 0.04
N ALA A 26 -21.44 -29.44 1.03
CA ALA A 26 -20.45 -30.21 1.79
C ALA A 26 -19.61 -31.25 1.00
N LEU A 27 -20.08 -31.72 -0.16
CA LEU A 27 -19.31 -32.69 -0.97
C LEU A 27 -18.11 -32.05 -1.68
N VAL A 28 -18.19 -30.75 -1.99
CA VAL A 28 -17.11 -29.98 -2.62
C VAL A 28 -15.93 -29.78 -1.64
N PHE A 29 -16.22 -29.68 -0.33
CA PHE A 29 -15.22 -29.45 0.71
C PHE A 29 -14.17 -30.58 0.78
N HIS A 30 -14.58 -31.84 0.64
CA HIS A 30 -13.68 -32.98 0.83
C HIS A 30 -12.60 -33.06 -0.26
N HIS A 31 -12.96 -32.86 -1.53
CA HIS A 31 -11.97 -32.80 -2.61
C HIS A 31 -11.14 -31.51 -2.59
N ALA A 32 -11.72 -30.38 -2.17
CA ALA A 32 -10.99 -29.13 -2.01
C ALA A 32 -9.89 -29.21 -0.92
N VAL A 33 -10.17 -29.85 0.22
CA VAL A 33 -9.21 -30.01 1.33
C VAL A 33 -7.98 -30.82 0.91
N VAL A 34 -8.14 -31.90 0.16
CA VAL A 34 -7.01 -32.73 -0.30
C VAL A 34 -6.12 -31.96 -1.28
N LEU A 35 -6.71 -31.17 -2.19
CA LEU A 35 -5.97 -30.33 -3.13
C LEU A 35 -5.22 -29.19 -2.39
N PHE A 36 -5.88 -28.57 -1.40
CA PHE A 36 -5.36 -27.47 -0.59
C PHE A 36 -4.11 -27.87 0.23
N LEU A 37 -4.07 -29.11 0.74
CA LEU A 37 -2.91 -29.64 1.48
C LEU A 37 -1.69 -29.90 0.59
N LEU A 38 -1.89 -30.20 -0.70
CA LEU A 38 -0.82 -30.42 -1.67
C LEU A 38 -0.32 -29.10 -2.27
N THR A 39 -1.18 -28.09 -2.39
CA THR A 39 -0.77 -26.72 -2.70
C THR A 39 -0.18 -26.02 -1.47
N ARG A 40 1.06 -26.36 -1.10
CA ARG A 40 1.93 -25.44 -0.32
C ARG A 40 2.36 -24.25 -1.19
N HIS A 41 1.38 -23.50 -1.70
CA HIS A 41 1.61 -22.14 -2.14
C HIS A 41 1.77 -21.26 -0.90
N CYS A 42 2.80 -20.41 -0.89
CA CYS A 42 2.77 -19.15 -0.14
C CYS A 42 1.77 -18.17 -0.80
N GLY A 43 0.54 -18.64 -0.99
CA GLY A 43 -0.61 -17.93 -1.53
C GLY A 43 -1.29 -17.16 -0.42
N GLY A 44 -0.53 -16.33 0.30
CA GLY A 44 -1.15 -15.26 1.06
C GLY A 44 -1.99 -14.44 0.09
N GLN A 45 -3.31 -14.44 0.27
CA GLN A 45 -4.17 -13.45 -0.36
C GLN A 45 -3.52 -12.07 -0.12
N PRO A 46 -3.49 -11.16 -1.11
CA PRO A 46 -3.12 -9.78 -0.85
C PRO A 46 -4.15 -9.19 0.10
N GLN A 47 -3.91 -9.34 1.41
CA GLN A 47 -4.78 -8.84 2.45
C GLN A 47 -4.73 -7.33 2.35
N MET A 48 -5.77 -6.77 1.73
CA MET A 48 -5.91 -5.32 1.59
C MET A 48 -6.24 -4.76 2.97
N VAL A 49 -5.22 -4.58 3.80
CA VAL A 49 -5.34 -3.97 5.11
C VAL A 49 -5.70 -2.50 4.86
N SER A 50 -6.98 -2.17 4.98
CA SER A 50 -7.31 -0.75 5.16
C SER A 50 -6.67 -0.31 6.47
N PRO A 51 -5.91 0.80 6.51
CA PRO A 51 -5.64 1.45 7.78
C PRO A 51 -6.98 1.69 8.48
N SER A 52 -6.99 1.51 9.79
CA SER A 52 -8.20 1.63 10.61
C SER A 52 -8.78 3.06 10.61
N GLN A 53 -7.96 4.07 10.29
CA GLN A 53 -8.36 5.47 10.19
C GLN A 53 -7.67 6.17 9.00
N PRO A 54 -8.32 7.13 8.33
CA PRO A 54 -7.67 8.02 7.36
C PRO A 54 -6.61 8.91 8.00
N ILE A 55 -5.63 9.33 7.21
CA ILE A 55 -4.60 10.29 7.63
C ILE A 55 -5.09 11.69 7.29
N VAL A 56 -5.14 12.55 8.31
CA VAL A 56 -5.51 13.97 8.17
C VAL A 56 -4.24 14.79 8.28
N ALA A 57 -3.98 15.64 7.29
CA ALA A 57 -2.82 16.52 7.23
C ALA A 57 -3.26 17.98 7.06
N VAL A 58 -2.47 18.91 7.60
CA VAL A 58 -2.65 20.34 7.38
C VAL A 58 -1.87 20.75 6.12
N VAL A 59 -2.42 21.67 5.32
CA VAL A 59 -1.73 22.19 4.14
C VAL A 59 -0.47 22.96 4.57
N GLY A 60 0.67 22.61 3.99
CA GLY A 60 1.98 23.16 4.33
C GLY A 60 2.82 22.31 5.28
N ASP A 61 2.20 21.40 6.05
CA ASP A 61 2.91 20.48 6.93
C ASP A 61 3.53 19.30 6.16
N ASP A 62 4.46 18.60 6.82
CA ASP A 62 5.02 17.34 6.34
C ASP A 62 4.22 16.16 6.91
N VAL A 63 3.91 15.16 6.08
CA VAL A 63 3.15 13.97 6.48
C VAL A 63 3.93 12.69 6.19
N ILE A 64 3.73 11.68 7.03
CA ILE A 64 4.18 10.31 6.80
C ILE A 64 2.96 9.43 6.55
N LEU A 65 2.97 8.66 5.46
CA LEU A 65 2.03 7.57 5.22
C LEU A 65 2.65 6.29 5.81
N PRO A 66 2.23 5.83 7.01
CA PRO A 66 2.89 4.74 7.69
C PRO A 66 2.59 3.41 6.99
N CYS A 67 3.62 2.57 6.86
CA CYS A 67 3.47 1.20 6.43
C CYS A 67 4.66 0.32 6.84
N HIS A 68 4.35 -0.88 7.34
CA HIS A 68 5.30 -1.91 7.71
C HIS A 68 4.97 -3.23 7.03
N LEU A 69 6.00 -3.98 6.65
CA LEU A 69 5.87 -5.37 6.23
C LEU A 69 5.68 -6.27 7.45
N GLU A 70 4.71 -7.19 7.36
CA GLU A 70 4.49 -8.23 8.37
C GLU A 70 4.66 -9.62 7.72
N PRO A 71 5.58 -10.47 8.21
CA PRO A 71 6.62 -10.16 9.21
C PRO A 71 7.64 -9.13 8.69
N ALA A 72 8.30 -8.42 9.61
CA ALA A 72 9.35 -7.47 9.27
C ALA A 72 10.51 -8.16 8.56
N MET A 73 10.97 -7.60 7.44
CA MET A 73 12.05 -8.14 6.60
C MET A 73 12.77 -7.01 5.85
N ASP A 74 14.01 -7.24 5.43
CA ASP A 74 14.77 -6.25 4.66
C ASP A 74 14.12 -6.00 3.28
N ALA A 75 13.65 -4.76 3.08
CA ALA A 75 13.03 -4.29 1.85
C ALA A 75 13.96 -3.45 0.96
N SER A 76 15.24 -3.29 1.31
CA SER A 76 16.18 -2.39 0.61
C SER A 76 16.43 -2.78 -0.85
N ASP A 77 16.51 -4.07 -1.16
CA ASP A 77 16.66 -4.59 -2.53
C ASP A 77 15.32 -4.86 -3.24
N MET A 78 14.19 -4.75 -2.52
CA MET A 78 12.86 -5.01 -3.08
C MET A 78 12.40 -3.88 -4.02
N THR A 79 11.41 -4.17 -4.87
CA THR A 79 10.64 -3.10 -5.52
C THR A 79 9.51 -2.66 -4.57
N VAL A 80 9.50 -1.37 -4.23
CA VAL A 80 8.47 -0.71 -3.44
C VAL A 80 7.88 0.41 -4.28
N GLU A 81 6.59 0.32 -4.57
CA GLU A 81 5.85 1.35 -5.31
C GLU A 81 4.81 1.97 -4.38
N TRP A 82 4.73 3.30 -4.36
CA TRP A 82 3.56 4.03 -3.87
C TRP A 82 2.82 4.61 -5.06
N THR A 83 1.51 4.44 -5.09
CA THR A 83 0.65 4.82 -6.22
C THR A 83 -0.64 5.50 -5.76
N ARG A 84 -1.24 6.29 -6.65
CA ARG A 84 -2.56 6.91 -6.50
C ARG A 84 -3.42 6.49 -7.70
N PRO A 85 -4.49 5.70 -7.51
CA PRO A 85 -5.32 5.20 -8.63
C PRO A 85 -6.07 6.28 -9.42
N ASP A 86 -6.11 7.50 -8.89
CA ASP A 86 -6.78 8.67 -9.43
C ASP A 86 -5.84 9.61 -10.22
N LEU A 87 -4.58 9.20 -10.45
CA LEU A 87 -3.59 9.94 -11.22
C LEU A 87 -3.07 9.11 -12.41
N GLU A 88 -2.66 9.80 -13.48
CA GLU A 88 -1.97 9.21 -14.63
C GLU A 88 -0.75 10.10 -15.00
N PRO A 89 0.49 9.62 -14.86
CA PRO A 89 0.91 8.33 -14.29
C PRO A 89 0.49 8.15 -12.83
N ARG A 90 0.13 6.93 -12.44
CA ARG A 90 -0.31 6.63 -11.06
C ARG A 90 0.79 6.68 -9.99
N PHE A 91 2.06 6.77 -10.37
CA PHE A 91 3.18 6.56 -9.43
C PHE A 91 3.48 7.82 -8.60
N VAL A 92 3.47 7.67 -7.27
CA VAL A 92 3.80 8.71 -6.29
C VAL A 92 5.28 8.61 -5.88
N HIS A 93 5.78 7.39 -5.74
CA HIS A 93 7.19 7.08 -5.47
C HIS A 93 7.48 5.66 -5.97
N VAL A 94 8.70 5.42 -6.47
CA VAL A 94 9.15 4.11 -6.93
C VAL A 94 10.58 3.90 -6.46
N TRP A 95 10.78 2.87 -5.64
CA TRP A 95 12.07 2.36 -5.21
C TRP A 95 12.28 0.96 -5.80
N ARG A 96 13.45 0.68 -6.34
CA ARG A 96 13.81 -0.62 -6.92
C ARG A 96 15.32 -0.82 -6.86
N SER A 97 15.75 -1.99 -6.41
CA SER A 97 17.16 -2.40 -6.46
C SER A 97 18.11 -1.37 -5.79
N GLY A 98 17.74 -0.91 -4.59
CA GLY A 98 18.52 0.04 -3.81
C GLY A 98 18.46 1.50 -4.27
N VAL A 99 17.69 1.84 -5.31
CA VAL A 99 17.61 3.21 -5.85
C VAL A 99 16.17 3.70 -6.09
N GLU A 100 16.01 5.02 -6.02
CA GLU A 100 14.77 5.73 -6.35
C GLU A 100 14.68 6.04 -7.85
N LEU A 101 13.52 5.78 -8.47
CA LEU A 101 13.27 5.98 -9.90
C LEU A 101 12.47 7.26 -10.14
N GLU A 102 13.13 8.40 -9.98
CA GLU A 102 12.53 9.73 -10.06
C GLU A 102 11.72 9.98 -11.35
N ASN A 103 12.23 9.51 -12.49
CA ASN A 103 11.60 9.64 -13.80
C ASN A 103 10.33 8.78 -14.02
N LYS A 104 9.94 7.97 -13.03
CA LYS A 104 8.67 7.22 -13.04
C LYS A 104 7.55 7.90 -12.27
N LYS A 105 7.86 8.89 -11.43
CA LYS A 105 6.86 9.60 -10.62
C LYS A 105 5.94 10.47 -11.49
N HIS A 106 4.71 10.64 -11.03
CA HIS A 106 3.80 11.68 -11.48
C HIS A 106 4.42 13.06 -11.20
N PRO A 107 4.32 14.04 -12.13
CA PRO A 107 5.02 15.33 -12.00
C PRO A 107 4.78 16.07 -10.68
N SER A 108 3.58 15.97 -10.10
CA SER A 108 3.23 16.63 -8.81
C SER A 108 3.99 16.09 -7.58
N TYR A 109 4.70 14.97 -7.70
CA TYR A 109 5.46 14.31 -6.62
C TYR A 109 6.96 14.26 -6.87
N MET A 110 7.43 14.70 -8.05
CA MET A 110 8.86 14.79 -8.33
C MET A 110 9.54 15.74 -7.34
N GLY A 111 10.70 15.33 -6.81
CA GLY A 111 11.47 16.05 -5.80
C GLY A 111 10.77 16.24 -4.45
N ARG A 112 9.64 15.56 -4.20
CA ARG A 112 8.88 15.67 -2.94
C ARG A 112 8.91 14.40 -2.10
N THR A 113 8.63 13.24 -2.70
CA THR A 113 8.45 11.99 -1.96
C THR A 113 9.75 11.27 -1.67
N SER A 114 9.86 10.64 -0.49
CA SER A 114 11.03 9.81 -0.13
C SER A 114 10.66 8.61 0.77
N LEU A 115 11.51 7.58 0.71
CA LEU A 115 11.56 6.45 1.65
C LEU A 115 12.89 6.53 2.42
N SER A 116 12.95 5.99 3.65
CA SER A 116 14.20 5.98 4.43
C SER A 116 14.95 4.66 4.25
N PRO A 117 16.15 4.64 3.64
CA PRO A 117 16.89 3.39 3.41
C PRO A 117 17.22 2.61 4.69
N ASN A 118 17.41 3.32 5.82
CA ASN A 118 17.65 2.70 7.11
C ASN A 118 16.39 2.04 7.69
N ARG A 119 15.19 2.56 7.38
CA ARG A 119 13.92 1.95 7.83
C ARG A 119 13.48 0.82 6.89
N LEU A 120 13.77 0.91 5.58
CA LEU A 120 13.57 -0.18 4.61
C LEU A 120 14.25 -1.49 5.04
N LYS A 121 15.46 -1.42 5.60
CA LYS A 121 16.19 -2.59 6.16
C LYS A 121 15.43 -3.34 7.27
N HIS A 122 14.47 -2.69 7.89
CA HIS A 122 13.65 -3.22 8.99
C HIS A 122 12.18 -3.44 8.57
N GLY A 123 11.90 -3.44 7.26
CA GLY A 123 10.56 -3.67 6.71
C GLY A 123 9.60 -2.48 6.82
N ASP A 124 10.08 -1.30 7.23
CA ASP A 124 9.29 -0.08 7.14
C ASP A 124 9.40 0.53 5.74
N ILE A 125 8.26 0.65 5.08
CA ILE A 125 8.13 1.23 3.73
C ILE A 125 7.28 2.51 3.76
N SER A 126 7.23 3.19 4.93
CA SER A 126 6.50 4.43 5.14
C SER A 126 6.97 5.55 4.21
N LEU A 127 6.03 6.23 3.55
CA LEU A 127 6.33 7.31 2.62
C LEU A 127 6.31 8.68 3.32
N THR A 128 7.38 9.45 3.19
CA THR A 128 7.41 10.86 3.58
C THR A 128 6.95 11.74 2.41
N LEU A 129 6.02 12.66 2.68
CA LEU A 129 5.56 13.70 1.75
C LEU A 129 5.60 15.07 2.45
N PRO A 130 6.56 15.94 2.12
CA PRO A 130 6.70 17.25 2.73
C PRO A 130 5.83 18.30 2.03
N ARG A 131 5.46 19.33 2.81
CA ARG A 131 4.64 20.48 2.40
C ARG A 131 3.40 20.07 1.61
N VAL A 132 2.49 19.37 2.30
CA VAL A 132 1.24 18.84 1.75
C VAL A 132 0.41 19.95 1.09
N LYS A 133 -0.15 19.63 -0.07
CA LYS A 133 -1.05 20.48 -0.87
C LYS A 133 -2.46 19.88 -0.87
N LEU A 134 -3.48 20.70 -1.14
CA LEU A 134 -4.85 20.20 -1.34
C LEU A 134 -4.94 19.12 -2.45
N SER A 135 -4.11 19.23 -3.50
CA SER A 135 -4.01 18.23 -4.57
C SER A 135 -3.49 16.85 -4.11
N ASP A 136 -2.84 16.79 -2.95
CA ASP A 136 -2.28 15.55 -2.41
C ASP A 136 -3.37 14.70 -1.70
N GLU A 137 -4.57 15.26 -1.42
CA GLU A 137 -5.72 14.48 -0.97
C GLU A 137 -6.04 13.35 -1.96
N GLY A 138 -6.21 12.12 -1.45
CA GLY A 138 -6.42 10.94 -2.30
C GLY A 138 -6.22 9.61 -1.58
N THR A 139 -6.42 8.52 -2.32
CA THR A 139 -6.16 7.16 -1.82
C THR A 139 -4.80 6.69 -2.31
N TYR A 140 -3.81 6.68 -1.42
CA TYR A 140 -2.52 6.09 -1.70
C TYR A 140 -2.60 4.57 -1.52
N LYS A 141 -2.00 3.82 -2.43
CA LYS A 141 -1.77 2.38 -2.31
C LYS A 141 -0.28 2.12 -2.39
N TYR A 142 0.21 1.08 -1.75
CA TYR A 142 1.54 0.56 -2.04
C TYR A 142 1.51 -0.87 -2.55
N SER A 143 2.58 -1.24 -3.24
CA SER A 143 2.93 -2.60 -3.64
C SER A 143 4.37 -2.87 -3.25
N CYS A 144 4.62 -4.01 -2.62
CA CYS A 144 5.98 -4.48 -2.31
C CYS A 144 6.19 -5.90 -2.83
N PHE A 145 7.23 -6.10 -3.65
CA PHE A 145 7.57 -7.36 -4.29
C PHE A 145 9.08 -7.52 -4.49
N ARG A 146 9.51 -8.78 -4.56
CA ARG A 146 10.91 -9.19 -4.79
C ARG A 146 11.07 -9.69 -6.22
#